data_AF-A0AA35WP35-F1
#
_entry.id   AF-A0AA35WP35-F1
#
_cell.length_a   1.000
_cell.length_b   1.000
_cell.length_c   1.000
_cell.angle_alpha   90.00
_cell.angle_beta   90.00
_cell.angle_gamma   90.00
#
_symmetry.space_group_name_H-M   'P 1'
#
loop_
_entity.id
_entity.type
_entity.pdbx_description
1 polymer ?
#
loop_
_entity_poly.entity_id
_entity_poly.type
_entity_poly.pdbx_seq_one_letter_code
_entity_poly.pdbx_strand_id
1 'polypeptide(L)'
;MKVKFHLTPQQIHQIYISKTSTGTYQTQVLVRFCLQETTCDQNDYYPKQCYVNVNSHNCPIAGYHPHLSTRPDYKRTGQPVNITNFVKTSPTEINEVTIFWAPDFMLPLGYCVGIEISKVVSSSDLLQGLKAKGVRSSDMSRALVKGKFTVDKDSEVAATSMKVSLLCPIGKMRMSYPCRTTSCTHLQCFDASIFYQMNEKRARWVCPVCDKPALPEDLFVDGLFMEICQNSPSSDTIIEFMADGSWKPSTETSGTCLNVDTPEKRGSSPISLDSSDG
;
A
#
# COMPACT_ATOMS: atom_id res chain seq x y z
N MET A 1 19.43 22.17 10.21
CA MET A 1 18.38 22.21 11.26
C MET A 1 18.82 21.37 12.46
N LYS A 2 18.49 21.79 13.68
CA LYS A 2 18.70 21.01 14.91
C LYS A 2 17.39 20.86 15.67
N VAL A 3 17.08 19.64 16.10
CA VAL A 3 15.88 19.29 16.87
C VAL A 3 16.31 18.60 18.16
N LYS A 4 15.67 18.94 19.28
CA LYS A 4 15.94 18.34 20.59
C LYS A 4 14.66 17.79 21.18
N PHE A 5 14.72 16.60 21.78
CA PHE A 5 13.57 15.99 22.46
C PHE A 5 14.01 15.10 23.63
N HIS A 6 13.06 14.82 24.52
CA HIS A 6 13.18 13.78 25.54
C HIS A 6 12.16 12.68 25.26
N LEU A 7 12.48 11.45 25.65
CA LEU A 7 11.50 10.37 25.69
C LEU A 7 10.91 10.30 27.10
N THR A 8 9.59 10.14 27.19
CA THR A 8 8.95 9.89 28.48
C THR A 8 9.29 8.49 28.99
N PRO A 9 9.21 8.23 30.30
CA PRO A 9 9.41 6.88 30.85
C PRO A 9 8.52 5.82 30.17
N GLN A 10 7.28 6.17 29.83
CA GLN A 10 6.35 5.28 29.13
C GLN A 10 6.85 4.96 27.71
N GLN A 11 7.31 5.95 26.95
CA GLN A 11 7.85 5.76 25.60
C GLN A 11 9.12 4.89 25.63
N ILE A 12 10.02 5.14 26.58
CA ILE A 12 11.23 4.33 26.78
C ILE A 12 10.86 2.87 27.05
N HIS A 13 9.90 2.65 27.96
CA HIS A 13 9.41 1.31 28.26
C HIS A 13 8.81 0.62 27.03
N GLN A 14 7.96 1.32 26.27
CA GLN A 14 7.36 0.80 25.04
C GLN A 14 8.39 0.42 23.98
N ILE A 15 9.45 1.21 23.81
CA ILE A 15 10.56 0.87 22.91
C ILE A 15 11.28 -0.37 23.44
N TYR A 16 11.65 -0.39 24.72
CA TYR A 16 12.41 -1.49 25.33
C TYR A 16 11.73 -2.85 25.19
N ILE A 17 10.44 -2.94 25.55
CA ILE A 17 9.68 -4.21 25.48
C ILE A 17 9.37 -4.66 24.05
N SER A 18 9.51 -3.77 23.07
CA SER A 18 9.21 -4.06 21.66
C SER A 18 10.37 -4.72 20.90
N LYS A 19 11.51 -4.94 21.57
CA LYS A 19 12.68 -5.57 20.97
C LYS A 19 12.39 -7.04 20.67
N THR A 20 12.51 -7.41 19.40
CA THR A 20 12.32 -8.78 18.93
C THR A 20 13.59 -9.61 19.15
N SER A 21 13.46 -10.94 19.01
CA SER A 21 14.60 -11.87 19.07
C SER A 21 15.67 -11.59 18.01
N THR A 22 15.29 -10.97 16.88
CA THR A 22 16.22 -10.56 15.81
C THR A 22 16.99 -9.28 16.14
N GLY A 23 16.71 -8.64 17.27
CA GLY A 23 17.32 -7.37 17.68
C GLY A 23 16.67 -6.12 17.08
N THR A 24 15.63 -6.28 16.24
CA THR A 24 14.83 -5.16 15.71
C THR A 24 13.75 -4.71 16.71
N TYR A 25 13.32 -3.46 16.63
CA TYR A 25 12.29 -2.90 17.51
C TYR A 25 10.95 -2.79 16.76
N GLN A 26 9.85 -3.27 17.36
CA GLN A 26 8.50 -3.05 16.82
C GLN A 26 7.98 -1.65 17.12
N THR A 27 8.41 -1.01 18.20
CA THR A 27 8.13 0.41 18.49
C THR A 27 9.38 1.21 18.14
N GLN A 28 9.27 2.09 17.16
CA GLN A 28 10.40 2.78 16.53
C GLN A 28 10.27 4.29 16.67
N VAL A 29 11.40 4.97 16.80
CA VAL A 29 11.50 6.43 16.66
C VAL A 29 11.90 6.73 15.22
N LEU A 30 11.07 7.51 14.53
CA LEU A 30 11.19 7.79 13.10
C LEU A 30 11.36 9.29 12.87
N VAL A 31 12.23 9.66 11.94
CA VAL A 31 12.29 11.01 11.37
C VAL A 31 11.61 10.98 10.01
N ARG A 32 10.64 11.87 9.82
CA ARG A 32 9.91 12.03 8.56
C ARG A 32 10.18 13.40 7.96
N PHE A 33 10.19 13.46 6.65
CA PHE A 33 10.43 14.68 5.88
C PHE A 33 9.27 14.87 4.93
N CYS A 34 8.79 16.09 4.78
CA CYS A 34 7.82 16.41 3.75
C CYS A 34 7.99 17.84 3.24
N LEU A 35 7.26 18.19 2.18
CA LEU A 35 7.20 19.58 1.72
C LEU A 35 6.42 20.42 2.72
N GLN A 36 6.82 21.67 2.88
CA GLN A 36 6.06 22.66 3.65
C GLN A 36 4.90 23.19 2.80
N GLU A 37 3.94 22.31 2.53
CA GLU A 37 2.69 22.60 1.83
C GLU A 37 1.51 22.24 2.74
N THR A 38 0.53 23.15 2.83
CA THR A 38 -0.60 23.04 3.78
C THR A 38 -1.95 22.85 3.11
N THR A 39 -1.97 22.65 1.79
CA THR A 39 -3.18 22.46 0.98
C THR A 39 -3.75 21.04 1.10
N CYS A 40 -2.90 20.08 1.48
CA CYS A 40 -3.24 18.67 1.65
C CYS A 40 -2.25 17.96 2.57
N ASP A 41 -2.61 16.74 2.98
CA ASP A 41 -1.70 15.82 3.67
C ASP A 41 -0.49 15.50 2.81
N GLN A 42 0.69 15.53 3.42
CA GLN A 42 1.95 15.39 2.71
C GLN A 42 2.51 13.97 2.81
N ASN A 43 2.95 13.46 1.67
CA ASN A 43 3.74 12.23 1.62
C ASN A 43 5.19 12.49 2.07
N ASP A 44 5.89 11.42 2.44
CA ASP A 44 7.32 11.51 2.73
C ASP A 44 8.06 12.02 1.48
N TYR A 45 8.85 13.07 1.65
CA TYR A 45 9.63 13.71 0.61
C TYR A 45 10.98 14.16 1.18
N TYR A 46 12.06 13.58 0.69
CA TYR A 46 13.40 13.94 1.15
C TYR A 46 13.89 15.25 0.53
N PRO A 47 14.52 16.13 1.33
CA PRO A 47 15.32 17.23 0.79
C PRO A 47 16.51 16.74 -0.06
N LYS A 48 17.03 17.58 -0.95
CA LYS A 48 18.24 17.28 -1.74
C LYS A 48 19.45 17.06 -0.83
N GLN A 49 20.21 15.99 -1.10
CA GLN A 49 21.43 15.64 -0.36
C GLN A 49 21.25 15.69 1.17
N CYS A 50 20.15 15.10 1.67
CA CYS A 50 19.85 15.11 3.10
C CYS A 50 20.72 14.14 3.90
N TYR A 51 21.14 14.57 5.09
CA TYR A 51 21.89 13.78 6.08
C TYR A 51 21.28 13.96 7.46
N VAL A 52 21.22 12.88 8.24
CA VAL A 52 20.69 12.87 9.61
C VAL A 52 21.76 12.36 10.56
N ASN A 53 22.08 13.17 11.58
CA ASN A 53 22.94 12.77 12.70
C ASN A 53 22.10 12.77 13.99
N VAL A 54 22.23 11.72 14.80
CA VAL A 54 21.51 11.55 16.06
C VAL A 54 22.53 11.32 17.16
N ASN A 55 22.55 12.19 18.17
CA ASN A 55 23.50 12.12 19.30
C ASN A 55 24.97 11.95 18.85
N SER A 56 25.39 12.74 17.84
CA SER A 56 26.72 12.69 17.21
C SER A 56 27.03 11.44 16.37
N HIS A 57 26.07 10.54 16.18
CA HIS A 57 26.20 9.39 15.28
C HIS A 57 25.53 9.66 13.93
N ASN A 58 26.19 9.27 12.84
CA ASN A 58 25.60 9.33 11.50
C ASN A 58 24.52 8.25 11.37
N CYS A 59 23.29 8.66 11.03
CA CYS A 59 22.18 7.77 10.78
C CYS A 59 22.01 7.57 9.25
N PRO A 60 22.23 6.35 8.72
CA PRO A 60 22.11 6.10 7.31
C PRO A 60 20.66 6.22 6.86
N ILE A 61 20.43 6.95 5.77
CA ILE A 61 19.11 7.08 5.17
C ILE A 61 18.97 6.04 4.05
N ALA A 62 17.99 5.14 4.17
CA ALA A 62 17.83 3.99 3.26
C ALA A 62 17.74 4.40 1.77
N GLY A 63 18.48 3.71 0.92
CA GLY A 63 18.50 3.97 -0.53
C GLY A 63 19.27 5.24 -0.94
N TYR A 64 19.95 5.96 -0.04
CA TYR A 64 20.83 7.05 -0.44
C TYR A 64 22.11 6.49 -1.09
N HIS A 65 22.32 6.83 -2.36
CA HIS A 65 23.54 6.48 -3.10
C HIS A 65 24.19 7.78 -3.62
N PRO A 66 25.32 8.22 -3.04
CA PRO A 66 25.98 9.48 -3.39
C PRO A 66 26.27 9.64 -4.90
N HIS A 67 26.58 8.55 -5.60
CA HIS A 67 26.87 8.56 -7.03
C HIS A 67 25.64 8.57 -7.94
N LEU A 68 24.48 8.13 -7.43
CA LEU A 68 23.22 8.11 -8.20
C LEU A 68 22.40 9.39 -7.96
N SER A 69 22.57 10.04 -6.80
CA SER A 69 21.84 11.26 -6.44
C SER A 69 22.16 12.47 -7.33
N THR A 70 23.24 12.42 -8.11
CA THR A 70 23.60 13.44 -9.10
C THR A 70 22.95 13.22 -10.47
N ARG A 71 22.32 12.06 -10.71
CA ARG A 71 21.68 11.75 -11.98
C ARG A 71 20.28 12.40 -12.05
N PRO A 72 19.91 13.06 -13.18
CA PRO A 72 18.62 13.75 -13.31
C PRO A 72 17.39 12.83 -13.20
N ASP A 73 17.54 11.56 -13.57
CA ASP A 73 16.50 10.54 -13.60
C ASP A 73 16.31 9.83 -12.25
N TYR A 74 17.24 10.01 -11.31
CA TYR A 74 17.16 9.36 -10.00
C TYR A 74 16.11 10.05 -9.11
N LYS A 75 14.90 9.48 -9.05
CA LYS A 75 13.86 9.85 -8.10
C LYS A 75 13.88 8.90 -6.91
N ARG A 76 14.38 9.41 -5.78
CA ARG A 76 14.31 8.69 -4.50
C ARG A 76 12.89 8.75 -3.96
N THR A 77 12.29 7.61 -3.68
CA THR A 77 11.01 7.56 -2.94
C THR A 77 11.26 7.95 -1.49
N GLY A 78 10.49 8.92 -0.98
CA GLY A 78 10.57 9.29 0.43
C GLY A 78 10.12 8.14 1.33
N GLN A 79 10.83 7.94 2.44
CA GLN A 79 10.52 6.95 3.46
C GLN A 79 10.86 7.50 4.86
N PRO A 80 10.21 7.02 5.92
CA PRO A 80 10.63 7.35 7.28
C PRO A 80 12.06 6.86 7.57
N VAL A 81 12.84 7.66 8.29
CA VAL A 81 14.20 7.30 8.71
C VAL A 81 14.16 6.75 10.12
N ASN A 82 14.49 5.48 10.29
CA ASN A 82 14.50 4.85 11.60
C ASN A 82 15.75 5.24 12.40
N ILE A 83 15.55 6.01 13.47
CA ILE A 83 16.61 6.47 14.36
C ILE A 83 16.66 5.74 15.71
N THR A 84 15.84 4.69 15.88
CA THR A 84 15.61 4.00 17.17
C THR A 84 16.90 3.53 17.84
N ASN A 85 17.87 3.03 17.08
CA ASN A 85 19.14 2.53 17.64
C ASN A 85 20.11 3.63 18.06
N PHE A 86 19.83 4.89 17.71
CA PHE A 86 20.71 6.04 17.98
C PHE A 86 20.15 6.96 19.07
N VAL A 87 18.90 6.76 19.49
CA VAL A 87 18.30 7.55 20.56
C VAL A 87 18.74 7.06 21.93
N LYS A 88 18.97 7.99 22.85
CA LYS A 88 19.21 7.72 24.26
C LYS A 88 17.90 7.33 24.92
N THR A 89 17.90 6.20 25.62
CA THR A 89 16.76 5.65 26.34
C THR A 89 16.81 6.01 27.83
N SER A 90 17.08 7.27 28.14
CA SER A 90 17.06 7.82 29.49
C SER A 90 16.12 9.03 29.53
N PRO A 91 15.19 9.13 30.51
CA PRO A 91 14.23 10.22 30.56
C PRO A 91 14.87 11.56 30.93
N THR A 92 16.08 11.55 31.50
CA THR A 92 16.84 12.75 31.90
C THR A 92 17.83 13.22 30.85
N GLU A 93 18.06 12.42 29.79
CA GLU A 93 18.99 12.77 28.74
C GLU A 93 18.28 13.36 27.52
N ILE A 94 18.81 14.46 27.02
CA ILE A 94 18.35 15.08 25.78
C ILE A 94 18.85 14.25 24.59
N ASN A 95 17.94 13.94 23.68
CA ASN A 95 18.24 13.49 22.33
C ASN A 95 18.40 14.71 21.41
N GLU A 96 19.51 14.78 20.66
CA GLU A 96 19.74 15.81 19.65
C GLU A 96 19.79 15.19 18.25
N VAL A 97 18.94 15.67 17.34
CA VAL A 97 18.92 15.31 15.93
C VAL A 97 19.36 16.51 15.11
N THR A 98 20.48 16.38 14.42
CA THR A 98 20.99 17.40 13.50
C THR A 98 20.78 16.93 12.07
N ILE A 99 20.15 17.79 11.27
CA ILE A 99 19.76 17.50 9.89
C ILE A 99 20.40 18.54 8.98
N PHE A 100 21.04 18.06 7.92
CA PHE A 100 21.60 18.89 6.86
C PHE A 100 20.94 18.52 5.53
N TRP A 101 20.73 19.51 4.67
CA TRP A 101 20.32 19.31 3.29
C TRP A 101 20.88 20.44 2.42
N ALA A 102 21.04 20.18 1.13
CA ALA A 102 21.47 21.18 0.16
C ALA A 102 20.30 22.11 -0.21
N PRO A 103 20.55 23.41 -0.45
CA PRO A 103 19.52 24.32 -0.96
C PRO A 103 18.94 23.81 -2.29
N ASP A 104 17.62 23.93 -2.45
CA ASP A 104 16.94 23.65 -3.72
C ASP A 104 16.35 24.94 -4.31
N PHE A 105 17.15 25.67 -5.07
CA PHE A 105 16.74 26.96 -5.65
C PHE A 105 15.61 26.84 -6.69
N MET A 106 15.31 25.63 -7.17
CA MET A 106 14.23 25.38 -8.14
C MET A 106 12.90 25.05 -7.47
N LEU A 107 12.90 24.78 -6.15
CA LEU A 107 11.71 24.45 -5.39
C LEU A 107 11.36 25.64 -4.48
N PRO A 108 10.22 26.32 -4.69
CA PRO A 108 9.86 27.49 -3.88
C PRO A 108 9.35 27.12 -2.48
N LEU A 109 9.12 25.83 -2.22
CA LEU A 109 8.59 25.33 -0.96
C LEU A 109 9.72 24.98 0.02
N GLY A 110 9.48 25.28 1.30
CA GLY A 110 10.31 24.79 2.39
C GLY A 110 10.12 23.28 2.64
N TYR A 111 10.81 22.78 3.65
CA TYR A 111 10.65 21.40 4.12
C TYR A 111 10.18 21.40 5.58
N CYS A 112 9.33 20.44 5.91
CA CYS A 112 8.94 20.11 7.27
C CYS A 112 9.64 18.84 7.73
N VAL A 113 9.97 18.77 9.02
CA VAL A 113 10.55 17.60 9.67
C VAL A 113 9.71 17.23 10.88
N GLY A 114 9.26 15.97 10.93
CA GLY A 114 8.61 15.37 12.08
C GLY A 114 9.48 14.31 12.75
N ILE A 115 9.39 14.20 14.08
CA ILE A 115 9.95 13.06 14.83
C ILE A 115 8.78 12.37 15.54
N GLU A 116 8.58 11.10 15.24
CA GLU A 116 7.40 10.33 15.67
C GLU A 116 7.81 9.01 16.31
N ILE A 117 6.98 8.51 17.22
CA ILE A 117 7.10 7.13 17.73
C ILE A 117 5.97 6.33 17.09
N SER A 118 6.32 5.25 16.40
CA SER A 118 5.38 4.45 15.63
C SER A 118 5.57 2.97 15.89
N LYS A 119 4.47 2.21 15.86
CA LYS A 119 4.50 0.76 15.90
C LYS A 119 4.56 0.22 14.47
N VAL A 120 5.48 -0.70 14.21
CA VAL A 120 5.55 -1.47 12.97
C VAL A 120 4.35 -2.39 12.91
N VAL A 121 3.62 -2.34 11.80
CA VAL A 121 2.45 -3.17 11.53
C VAL A 121 2.81 -4.12 10.38
N SER A 122 2.71 -5.42 10.63
CA SER A 122 3.03 -6.45 9.63
C SER A 122 1.87 -6.67 8.65
N SER A 123 2.15 -7.38 7.54
CA SER A 123 1.09 -7.80 6.61
C SER A 123 0.03 -8.68 7.30
N SER A 124 0.43 -9.51 8.26
CA SER A 124 -0.50 -10.30 9.08
C SER A 124 -1.38 -9.44 9.99
N ASP A 125 -0.82 -8.41 10.62
CA ASP A 125 -1.58 -7.49 11.49
C ASP A 125 -2.63 -6.72 10.67
N LEU A 126 -2.26 -6.24 9.48
CA LEU A 126 -3.18 -5.56 8.56
C LEU A 126 -4.31 -6.49 8.11
N LEU A 127 -3.98 -7.74 7.77
CA LEU A 127 -4.98 -8.73 7.39
C LEU A 127 -5.93 -9.05 8.55
N GLN A 128 -5.41 -9.16 9.77
CA GLN A 128 -6.24 -9.36 10.96
C GLN A 128 -7.16 -8.15 11.20
N GLY A 129 -6.64 -6.93 11.06
CA GLY A 129 -7.45 -5.71 11.14
C GLY A 129 -8.55 -5.67 10.09
N LEU A 130 -8.25 -6.05 8.84
CA LEU A 130 -9.24 -6.13 7.77
C LEU A 130 -10.33 -7.17 8.06
N LYS A 131 -9.96 -8.34 8.60
CA LYS A 131 -10.93 -9.36 9.04
C LYS A 131 -11.81 -8.84 10.18
N ALA A 132 -11.23 -8.11 11.12
CA ALA A 132 -11.96 -7.53 12.24
C ALA A 132 -12.95 -6.43 11.81
N LYS A 133 -12.66 -5.69 10.72
CA LYS A 133 -13.64 -4.77 10.09
C LYS A 133 -14.88 -5.50 9.55
N GLY A 134 -14.78 -6.80 9.30
CA GLY A 134 -15.86 -7.63 8.78
C GLY A 134 -15.95 -7.64 7.26
N VAL A 135 -16.95 -8.37 6.76
CA VAL A 135 -17.23 -8.54 5.34
C VAL A 135 -18.31 -7.55 4.93
N ARG A 136 -18.10 -6.83 3.81
CA ARG A 136 -19.09 -5.89 3.28
C ARG A 136 -20.26 -6.65 2.66
N SER A 137 -21.50 -6.19 2.88
CA SER A 137 -22.70 -6.83 2.32
C SER A 137 -22.56 -7.07 0.80
N SER A 138 -23.00 -8.25 0.35
CA SER A 138 -23.04 -8.61 -1.06
C SER A 138 -23.96 -7.70 -1.88
N ASP A 139 -24.93 -7.03 -1.24
CA ASP A 139 -25.85 -6.08 -1.90
C ASP A 139 -25.12 -4.93 -2.60
N MET A 140 -24.03 -4.43 -2.01
CA MET A 140 -23.25 -3.34 -2.60
C MET A 140 -22.60 -3.78 -3.91
N SER A 141 -22.05 -4.98 -3.94
CA SER A 141 -21.45 -5.56 -5.14
C SER A 141 -22.52 -5.91 -6.17
N ARG A 142 -23.67 -6.44 -5.75
CA ARG A 142 -24.83 -6.68 -6.64
C ARG A 142 -25.35 -5.39 -7.27
N ALA A 143 -25.42 -4.29 -6.51
CA ALA A 143 -25.80 -2.98 -7.02
C ALA A 143 -24.78 -2.46 -8.04
N LEU A 144 -23.48 -2.65 -7.78
CA LEU A 144 -22.43 -2.31 -8.74
C LEU A 144 -22.53 -3.15 -10.02
N VAL A 145 -22.77 -4.46 -9.91
CA VAL A 145 -23.04 -5.35 -11.07
C VAL A 145 -24.20 -4.81 -11.88
N LYS A 146 -25.35 -4.53 -11.27
CA LYS A 146 -26.53 -3.98 -11.96
C LYS A 146 -26.21 -2.63 -12.64
N GLY A 147 -25.47 -1.76 -11.96
CA GLY A 147 -25.02 -0.48 -12.51
C GLY A 147 -24.06 -0.61 -13.70
N LYS A 148 -23.38 -1.75 -13.89
CA LYS A 148 -22.60 -2.04 -15.11
C LYS A 148 -23.48 -2.39 -16.31
N PHE A 149 -24.71 -2.82 -16.07
CA PHE A 149 -25.68 -3.20 -17.10
C PHE A 149 -26.72 -2.11 -17.39
N THR A 150 -26.70 -0.98 -16.67
CA THR A 150 -27.53 0.16 -17.03
C THR A 150 -27.00 0.75 -18.34
N VAL A 151 -27.73 0.52 -19.43
CA VAL A 151 -27.42 1.00 -20.76
C VAL A 151 -27.50 2.52 -20.77
N ASP A 152 -26.45 3.19 -21.23
CA ASP A 152 -26.52 4.61 -21.57
C ASP A 152 -27.51 4.76 -22.72
N LYS A 153 -28.43 5.72 -22.66
CA LYS A 153 -29.56 5.82 -23.61
C LYS A 153 -29.13 5.95 -25.08
N ASP A 154 -27.86 6.29 -25.30
CA ASP A 154 -27.25 6.49 -26.61
C ASP A 154 -26.35 5.31 -27.06
N SER A 155 -26.29 4.20 -26.32
CA SER A 155 -25.46 3.03 -26.67
C SER A 155 -26.24 1.98 -27.47
N GLU A 156 -25.83 1.73 -28.73
CA GLU A 156 -26.43 0.71 -29.61
C GLU A 156 -26.12 -0.73 -29.20
N VAL A 157 -25.09 -0.93 -28.36
CA VAL A 157 -24.67 -2.25 -27.85
C VAL A 157 -24.87 -2.29 -26.34
N ALA A 158 -25.72 -3.23 -25.88
CA ALA A 158 -25.91 -3.54 -24.48
C ALA A 158 -25.18 -4.84 -24.13
N ALA A 159 -24.26 -4.79 -23.16
CA ALA A 159 -23.68 -6.00 -22.60
C ALA A 159 -24.78 -6.79 -21.87
N THR A 160 -24.95 -8.07 -22.19
CA THR A 160 -25.93 -8.96 -21.54
C THR A 160 -25.31 -9.76 -20.40
N SER A 161 -23.98 -9.86 -20.38
CA SER A 161 -23.21 -10.52 -19.35
C SER A 161 -21.83 -9.88 -19.15
N MET A 162 -21.20 -10.16 -18.01
CA MET A 162 -19.87 -9.66 -17.67
C MET A 162 -19.05 -10.75 -16.98
N LYS A 163 -17.87 -11.05 -17.54
CA LYS A 163 -16.96 -12.05 -16.99
C LYS A 163 -15.99 -11.43 -15.99
N VAL A 164 -15.77 -12.11 -14.87
CA VAL A 164 -14.79 -11.71 -13.83
C VAL A 164 -14.03 -12.95 -13.33
N SER A 165 -12.76 -12.80 -12.98
CA SER A 165 -11.95 -13.90 -12.46
C SER A 165 -12.07 -14.04 -10.95
N LEU A 166 -12.13 -15.29 -10.47
CA LEU A 166 -11.98 -15.66 -9.07
C LEU A 166 -10.49 -15.81 -8.65
N LEU A 167 -9.56 -15.67 -9.60
CA LEU A 167 -8.13 -15.68 -9.34
C LEU A 167 -7.64 -14.26 -9.02
N CYS A 168 -6.73 -14.15 -8.06
CA CYS A 168 -6.08 -12.91 -7.72
C CYS A 168 -5.20 -12.43 -8.90
N PRO A 169 -5.31 -11.18 -9.37
CA PRO A 169 -4.48 -10.66 -10.44
C PRO A 169 -2.99 -10.58 -10.05
N ILE A 170 -2.68 -10.51 -8.75
CA ILE A 170 -1.31 -10.54 -8.23
C ILE A 170 -0.82 -11.98 -8.08
N GLY A 171 -1.51 -12.78 -7.25
CA GLY A 171 -1.04 -14.11 -6.87
C GLY A 171 -1.32 -15.23 -7.87
N LYS A 172 -2.17 -14.97 -8.88
CA LYS A 172 -2.63 -15.95 -9.88
C LYS A 172 -3.28 -17.22 -9.30
N MET A 173 -3.66 -17.16 -8.03
CA MET A 173 -4.34 -18.21 -7.29
C MET A 173 -5.73 -17.76 -6.86
N ARG A 174 -6.61 -18.71 -6.56
CA ARG A 174 -7.98 -18.41 -6.11
C ARG A 174 -7.95 -17.54 -4.86
N MET A 175 -8.72 -16.46 -4.87
CA MET A 175 -8.75 -15.49 -3.77
C MET A 175 -9.29 -16.16 -2.50
N SER A 176 -8.59 -15.96 -1.39
CA SER A 176 -9.04 -16.34 -0.05
C SER A 176 -9.72 -15.17 0.65
N TYR A 177 -9.24 -13.95 0.39
CA TYR A 177 -9.79 -12.70 0.91
C TYR A 177 -10.00 -11.72 -0.24
N PRO A 178 -11.05 -11.90 -1.06
CA PRO A 178 -11.33 -10.99 -2.16
C PRO A 178 -11.63 -9.59 -1.59
N CYS A 179 -10.82 -8.61 -1.98
CA CYS A 179 -10.96 -7.25 -1.51
C CYS A 179 -10.88 -6.24 -2.66
N ARG A 180 -11.41 -5.05 -2.36
CA ARG A 180 -11.34 -3.84 -3.18
C ARG A 180 -11.18 -2.63 -2.27
N THR A 181 -10.90 -1.48 -2.85
CA THR A 181 -10.93 -0.20 -2.15
C THR A 181 -12.29 0.46 -2.36
N THR A 182 -12.72 1.32 -1.45
CA THR A 182 -13.97 2.10 -1.58
C THR A 182 -14.04 2.95 -2.85
N SER A 183 -12.90 3.37 -3.41
CA SER A 183 -12.81 4.19 -4.63
C SER A 183 -12.78 3.38 -5.94
N CYS A 184 -12.68 2.06 -5.86
CA CYS A 184 -12.69 1.16 -7.01
C CYS A 184 -14.08 1.12 -7.67
N THR A 185 -14.13 1.35 -8.98
CA THR A 185 -15.36 1.24 -9.79
C THR A 185 -15.43 -0.04 -10.62
N HIS A 186 -14.43 -0.91 -10.52
CA HIS A 186 -14.39 -2.23 -11.15
C HIS A 186 -14.90 -3.32 -10.19
N LEU A 187 -15.37 -4.44 -10.74
CA LEU A 187 -15.81 -5.64 -10.03
C LEU A 187 -14.65 -6.56 -9.66
N GLN A 188 -13.61 -6.64 -10.50
CA GLN A 188 -12.49 -7.56 -10.27
C GLN A 188 -11.85 -7.31 -8.89
N CYS A 189 -11.95 -8.29 -8.00
CA CYS A 189 -11.28 -8.24 -6.69
C CYS A 189 -9.80 -8.65 -6.83
N PHE A 190 -9.03 -8.37 -5.79
CA PHE A 190 -7.70 -8.94 -5.58
C PHE A 190 -7.60 -9.54 -4.18
N ASP A 191 -6.61 -10.39 -3.93
CA ASP A 191 -6.46 -11.02 -2.62
C ASP A 191 -5.74 -10.09 -1.63
N ALA A 192 -6.40 -9.82 -0.49
CA ALA A 192 -5.89 -8.92 0.54
C ALA A 192 -4.57 -9.40 1.16
N SER A 193 -4.40 -10.71 1.36
CA SER A 193 -3.20 -11.27 2.01
C SER A 193 -1.96 -10.99 1.17
N ILE A 194 -2.03 -11.33 -0.12
CA ILE A 194 -0.92 -11.11 -1.06
C ILE A 194 -0.68 -9.62 -1.29
N PHE A 195 -1.76 -8.82 -1.34
CA PHE A 195 -1.65 -7.36 -1.45
C PHE A 195 -0.90 -6.75 -0.26
N TYR A 196 -1.21 -7.15 0.98
CA TYR A 196 -0.48 -6.65 2.16
C TYR A 196 0.97 -7.13 2.19
N GLN A 197 1.25 -8.39 1.84
CA GLN A 197 2.64 -8.91 1.76
C GLN A 197 3.49 -8.15 0.73
N MET A 198 2.92 -7.81 -0.42
CA MET A 198 3.61 -7.00 -1.43
C MET A 198 3.93 -5.60 -0.90
N ASN A 199 2.98 -4.96 -0.21
CA ASN A 199 3.15 -3.61 0.33
C ASN A 199 4.05 -3.55 1.57
N GLU A 200 4.14 -4.62 2.35
CA GLU A 200 5.12 -4.74 3.44
C GLU A 200 6.56 -4.71 2.91
N LYS A 201 6.82 -5.35 1.76
CA LYS A 201 8.14 -5.30 1.09
C LYS A 201 8.39 -3.95 0.41
N ARG A 202 7.37 -3.42 -0.27
CA ARG A 202 7.44 -2.13 -0.96
C ARG A 202 6.09 -1.42 -0.90
N ALA A 203 5.96 -0.49 0.03
CA ALA A 203 4.75 0.27 0.29
C ALA A 203 4.39 1.18 -0.91
N ARG A 204 3.65 0.65 -1.88
CA ARG A 204 3.13 1.40 -3.02
C ARG A 204 1.68 1.83 -2.79
N TRP A 205 0.88 0.98 -2.15
CA TRP A 205 -0.53 1.19 -1.87
C TRP A 205 -1.34 1.60 -3.10
N VAL A 206 -1.14 0.85 -4.19
CA VAL A 206 -1.81 1.07 -5.48
C VAL A 206 -2.64 -0.16 -5.83
N CYS A 207 -3.90 0.05 -6.19
CA CYS A 207 -4.80 -1.01 -6.61
C CYS A 207 -4.24 -1.75 -7.83
N PRO A 208 -4.04 -3.09 -7.78
CA PRO A 208 -3.44 -3.84 -8.88
C PRO A 208 -4.32 -3.90 -10.13
N VAL A 209 -5.60 -3.54 -10.03
CA VAL A 209 -6.57 -3.59 -11.13
C VAL A 209 -6.66 -2.25 -11.85
N CYS A 210 -6.87 -1.15 -11.13
CA CYS A 210 -7.15 0.17 -11.73
C CYS A 210 -6.11 1.25 -11.42
N ASP A 211 -5.02 0.92 -10.75
CA ASP A 211 -3.90 1.82 -10.41
C ASP A 211 -4.26 3.06 -9.57
N LYS A 212 -5.49 3.11 -9.02
CA LYS A 212 -5.91 4.11 -8.02
C LYS A 212 -5.28 3.84 -6.64
N PRO A 213 -5.18 4.84 -5.75
CA PRO A 213 -4.75 4.65 -4.36
C PRO A 213 -5.57 3.56 -3.65
N ALA A 214 -4.87 2.76 -2.86
CA ALA A 214 -5.40 1.59 -2.15
C ALA A 214 -4.78 1.48 -0.76
N LEU A 215 -5.08 2.45 0.09
CA LEU A 215 -4.58 2.53 1.47
C LEU A 215 -5.30 1.49 2.36
N PRO A 216 -4.63 0.92 3.38
CA PRO A 216 -5.21 -0.10 4.26
C PRO A 216 -6.56 0.25 4.89
N GLU A 217 -6.78 1.52 5.20
CA GLU A 217 -8.01 2.08 5.76
C GLU A 217 -9.20 1.93 4.81
N ASP A 218 -8.99 2.07 3.50
CA ASP A 218 -10.02 2.05 2.46
C ASP A 218 -10.33 0.65 1.93
N LEU A 219 -9.52 -0.36 2.29
CA LEU A 219 -9.74 -1.74 1.88
C LEU A 219 -10.94 -2.35 2.63
N PHE A 220 -11.76 -3.08 1.88
CA PHE A 220 -12.85 -3.90 2.42
C PHE A 220 -12.86 -5.29 1.78
N VAL A 221 -13.32 -6.31 2.51
CA VAL A 221 -13.60 -7.65 1.96
C VAL A 221 -14.95 -7.63 1.26
N ASP A 222 -14.98 -8.06 0.00
CA ASP A 222 -16.17 -8.07 -0.84
C ASP A 222 -17.03 -9.30 -0.54
N GLY A 223 -18.20 -9.11 0.07
CA GLY A 223 -19.05 -10.22 0.49
C GLY A 223 -19.57 -11.07 -0.65
N LEU A 224 -19.89 -10.47 -1.80
CA LEU A 224 -20.36 -11.24 -2.95
C LEU A 224 -19.25 -12.17 -3.47
N PHE A 225 -18.03 -11.65 -3.64
CA PHE A 225 -16.91 -12.48 -4.08
C PHE A 225 -16.48 -13.49 -3.02
N MET A 226 -16.60 -13.15 -1.73
CA MET A 226 -16.33 -14.08 -0.63
C MET A 226 -17.30 -15.27 -0.68
N GLU A 227 -18.61 -15.01 -0.81
CA GLU A 227 -19.64 -16.04 -0.98
C GLU A 227 -19.35 -16.92 -2.21
N ILE A 228 -19.01 -16.32 -3.35
CA ILE A 228 -18.74 -17.07 -4.59
C ILE A 228 -17.47 -17.93 -4.46
N CYS A 229 -16.38 -17.36 -3.93
CA CYS A 229 -15.13 -18.10 -3.71
C CYS A 229 -15.30 -19.23 -2.68
N GLN A 230 -16.27 -19.17 -1.78
CA GLN A 230 -16.52 -20.25 -0.82
C GLN A 230 -17.45 -21.33 -1.37
N ASN A 231 -18.43 -20.95 -2.18
CA ASN A 231 -19.51 -21.85 -2.60
C ASN A 231 -19.31 -22.44 -4.00
N SER A 232 -18.44 -21.90 -4.85
CA SER A 232 -18.14 -22.50 -6.16
C SER A 232 -17.02 -23.56 -6.05
N PRO A 233 -17.02 -24.58 -6.93
CA PRO A 233 -15.89 -25.49 -7.11
C PRO A 233 -14.55 -24.76 -7.27
N SER A 234 -13.47 -25.38 -6.78
CA SER A 234 -12.11 -24.81 -6.91
C SER A 234 -11.60 -24.79 -8.36
N SER A 235 -12.17 -25.62 -9.24
CA SER A 235 -11.92 -25.62 -10.68
C SER A 235 -12.48 -24.38 -11.40
N ASP A 236 -13.48 -23.72 -10.81
CA ASP A 236 -14.09 -22.54 -11.41
C ASP A 236 -13.18 -21.33 -11.17
N THR A 237 -12.65 -20.78 -12.26
CA THR A 237 -11.69 -19.66 -12.23
C THR A 237 -12.29 -18.37 -12.77
N ILE A 238 -13.38 -18.46 -13.53
CA ILE A 238 -14.09 -17.35 -14.16
C ILE A 238 -15.58 -17.54 -13.93
N ILE A 239 -16.24 -16.47 -13.52
CA ILE A 239 -17.70 -16.39 -13.43
C ILE A 239 -18.23 -15.38 -14.42
N GLU A 240 -19.49 -15.54 -14.80
CA GLU A 240 -20.23 -14.64 -15.65
C GLU A 240 -21.43 -14.09 -14.87
N PHE A 241 -21.45 -12.78 -14.65
CA PHE A 241 -22.59 -12.05 -14.09
C PHE A 241 -23.59 -11.72 -15.19
N MET A 242 -24.87 -11.82 -14.85
CA MET A 242 -26.00 -11.44 -15.69
C MET A 242 -26.61 -10.12 -15.22
N ALA A 243 -27.42 -9.46 -16.08
CA ALA A 243 -28.03 -8.17 -15.78
C ALA A 243 -28.96 -8.15 -14.56
N ASP A 244 -29.57 -9.29 -14.22
CA ASP A 244 -30.40 -9.45 -13.02
C ASP A 244 -29.58 -9.55 -11.71
N GLY A 245 -28.26 -9.66 -11.82
CA GLY A 245 -27.32 -9.83 -10.70
C GLY A 245 -27.07 -11.30 -10.31
N SER A 246 -27.63 -12.26 -11.05
CA SER A 246 -27.26 -13.67 -10.95
C SER A 246 -25.87 -13.91 -11.55
N TRP A 247 -25.26 -15.04 -11.21
CA TRP A 247 -23.97 -15.45 -11.76
C TRP A 247 -23.94 -16.95 -12.04
N LYS A 248 -23.07 -17.35 -12.96
CA LYS A 248 -22.77 -18.76 -13.26
C LYS A 248 -21.27 -18.95 -13.54
N PRO A 249 -20.72 -20.16 -13.36
CA PRO A 249 -19.39 -20.48 -13.86
C PRO A 249 -19.31 -20.25 -15.38
N SER A 250 -18.19 -19.72 -15.86
CA SER A 250 -17.96 -19.59 -17.30
C SER A 250 -17.53 -20.92 -17.89
N THR A 251 -18.01 -21.24 -19.11
CA THR A 251 -17.69 -22.47 -19.82
C THR A 251 -16.34 -22.45 -20.55
N GLU A 252 -15.65 -21.30 -20.57
CA GLU A 252 -14.36 -21.16 -21.26
C GLU A 252 -13.20 -21.56 -20.34
N THR A 253 -12.40 -22.52 -20.81
CA THR A 253 -11.18 -22.97 -20.13
C THR A 253 -9.99 -22.12 -20.59
N SER A 254 -9.34 -21.43 -19.66
CA SER A 254 -7.98 -20.85 -19.73
C SER A 254 -7.46 -20.46 -21.12
N GLY A 255 -7.73 -19.23 -21.54
CA GLY A 255 -7.11 -18.63 -22.71
C GLY A 255 -7.51 -17.16 -22.85
N THR A 256 -6.75 -16.28 -22.20
CA THR A 256 -6.86 -14.81 -22.31
C THR A 256 -8.28 -14.28 -22.11
N CYS A 257 -8.74 -14.23 -20.86
CA CYS A 257 -9.86 -13.36 -20.53
C CYS A 257 -9.44 -11.92 -20.86
N LEU A 258 -9.94 -11.37 -21.97
CA LEU A 258 -10.00 -9.93 -22.14
C LEU A 258 -10.82 -9.43 -20.95
N ASN A 259 -10.15 -8.79 -20.00
CA ASN A 259 -10.75 -8.31 -18.77
C ASN A 259 -11.79 -7.23 -19.10
N VAL A 260 -13.06 -7.61 -19.28
CA VAL A 260 -14.10 -6.65 -19.73
C VAL A 260 -14.42 -5.58 -18.67
N ASP A 261 -14.01 -5.77 -17.41
CA ASP A 261 -14.13 -4.74 -16.36
C ASP A 261 -12.81 -4.41 -15.65
N THR A 262 -11.67 -4.57 -16.33
CA THR A 262 -10.43 -3.92 -15.89
C THR A 262 -10.25 -2.64 -16.69
N PRO A 263 -10.18 -1.45 -16.06
CA PRO A 263 -9.88 -0.23 -16.77
C PRO A 263 -8.58 -0.37 -17.57
N GLU A 264 -8.51 0.18 -18.78
CA GLU A 264 -7.27 0.19 -19.57
C GLU A 264 -6.16 0.88 -18.78
N LYS A 265 -5.10 0.13 -18.47
CA LYS A 265 -3.92 0.69 -17.81
C LYS A 265 -3.15 1.55 -18.81
N ARG A 266 -2.94 2.83 -18.48
CA ARG A 266 -1.95 3.64 -19.20
C ARG A 266 -0.56 3.03 -18.94
N GLY A 267 0.11 2.63 -20.02
CA GLY A 267 1.24 1.71 -20.04
C GLY A 267 2.22 1.85 -18.87
N SER A 268 2.29 0.81 -18.05
CA SER A 268 3.38 0.57 -17.11
C SER A 268 4.12 -0.68 -17.54
N SER A 269 5.41 -0.55 -17.82
CA SER A 269 6.30 -1.65 -18.22
C SER A 269 6.22 -2.82 -17.23
N PRO A 270 6.29 -4.08 -17.70
CA PRO A 270 6.26 -5.23 -16.83
C PRO A 270 7.44 -5.20 -15.85
N ILE A 271 7.15 -5.49 -14.58
CA ILE A 271 8.17 -5.72 -13.55
C ILE A 271 8.77 -7.08 -13.85
N SER A 272 9.99 -7.11 -14.39
CA SER A 272 10.81 -8.31 -14.40
C SER A 272 11.08 -8.73 -12.96
N LEU A 273 10.62 -9.92 -12.61
CA LEU A 273 11.17 -10.65 -11.48
C LEU A 273 12.56 -11.11 -11.93
N ASP A 274 13.60 -10.36 -11.57
CA ASP A 274 14.95 -10.89 -11.66
C ASP A 274 15.04 -12.07 -10.70
N SER A 275 15.01 -13.26 -11.29
CA SER A 275 15.56 -14.48 -10.71
C SER A 275 17.04 -14.24 -10.47
N SER A 276 17.43 -14.19 -9.20
CA SER A 276 18.84 -14.21 -8.78
C SER A 276 19.53 -15.46 -9.31
N ASP A 277 20.61 -15.22 -10.06
CA ASP A 277 21.64 -16.19 -10.46
C ASP A 277 22.30 -16.85 -9.25
N GLY A 278 22.92 -18.01 -9.53
CA GLY A 278 23.55 -18.93 -8.57
C GLY A 278 24.86 -18.50 -7.95
#